data_AF-A0A6G7ZQE3-F1
#
_entry.id   AF-A0A6G7ZQE3-F1
#
_cell.length_a   1.000
_cell.length_b   1.000
_cell.length_c   1.000
_cell.angle_alpha   90.00
_cell.angle_beta   90.00
_cell.angle_gamma   90.00
#
_symmetry.space_group_name_H-M   'P 1'
#
loop_
_entity.id
_entity.type
_entity.pdbx_description
1 polymer ?
#
loop_
_entity_poly.entity_id
_entity_poly.type
_entity_poly.pdbx_seq_one_letter_code
_entity_poly.pdbx_strand_id
1 'polypeptide(L)' 'MTTQAIIEVAIGAALLVGGIVVYRRNSGGERQGSQSAVLMFVAAALLVVHGLGLMSYRPSAAELEQAQ' A
#
# COMPACT_ATOMS: atom_id res chain seq x y z
N MET A 1 11.39 -8.67 9.84
CA MET A 1 10.68 -7.41 9.56
C MET A 1 11.27 -6.32 10.44
N THR A 2 11.59 -5.15 9.89
CA THR A 2 12.02 -3.98 10.68
C THR A 2 10.83 -3.35 11.38
N THR A 3 11.05 -2.62 12.48
CA THR A 3 9.97 -1.89 13.19
C THR A 3 9.22 -0.93 12.25
N GLN A 4 9.96 -0.28 11.34
CA GLN A 4 9.39 0.57 10.31
C GLN A 4 8.45 -0.19 9.37
N ALA A 5 8.86 -1.35 8.86
CA ALA A 5 8.03 -2.18 7.99
C ALA A 5 6.71 -2.62 8.66
N ILE A 6 6.75 -2.92 9.97
CA ILE A 6 5.55 -3.27 10.73
C ILE A 6 4.59 -2.07 10.82
N ILE A 7 5.11 -0.87 11.08
CA ILE A 7 4.33 0.36 11.14
C ILE A 7 3.68 0.65 9.78
N GLU A 8 4.43 0.50 8.69
CA GLU A 8 3.93 0.71 7.34
C GLU A 8 2.78 -0.25 6.99
N VAL A 9 2.94 -1.54 7.29
CA VAL A 9 1.87 -2.53 7.07
C VAL A 9 0.64 -2.20 7.92
N ALA A 10 0.82 -1.80 9.18
CA ALA A 10 -0.27 -1.43 10.07
C ALA A 10 -1.04 -0.19 9.57
N ILE A 11 -0.32 0.85 9.13
CA ILE A 11 -0.93 2.06 8.55
C ILE A 11 -1.63 1.72 7.24
N GLY A 12 -1.02 0.91 6.38
CA GLY A 12 -1.62 0.45 5.12
C GLY A 12 -2.95 -0.29 5.36
N ALA A 13 -3.00 -1.18 6.35
CA ALA A 13 -4.24 -1.85 6.75
C ALA A 13 -5.30 -0.87 7.27
N ALA A 14 -4.91 0.11 8.09
CA ALA A 14 -5.83 1.13 8.60
C ALA A 14 -6.41 2.00 7.48
N LEU A 15 -5.59 2.41 6.50
CA LEU A 15 -6.03 3.17 5.32
C LEU A 15 -6.97 2.35 4.44
N LEU A 16 -6.71 1.04 4.28
CA LEU A 16 -7.60 0.15 3.54
C LEU A 16 -8.99 0.10 4.19
N VAL A 17 -9.04 -0.14 5.50
CA VAL A 17 -10.29 -0.19 6.27
C VAL A 17 -11.00 1.16 6.22
N GLY A 18 -10.28 2.27 6.43
CA GLY A 18 -10.82 3.63 6.32
C GLY A 18 -11.41 3.94 4.95
N GLY A 19 -10.71 3.53 3.87
CA GLY A 19 -11.18 3.64 2.50
C GLY A 19 -12.47 2.87 2.26
N ILE A 20 -12.58 1.64 2.77
CA ILE A 20 -13.82 0.82 2.68
C ILE A 20 -14.97 1.53 3.40
N VAL A 21 -14.74 2.05 4.60
CA VAL A 21 -15.78 2.76 5.38
C VAL A 21 -16.27 4.00 4.64
N VAL A 22 -15.36 4.82 4.11
CA VAL A 22 -15.72 6.04 3.38
C VAL A 22 -16.43 5.71 2.06
N TYR A 23 -15.94 4.72 1.32
CA TYR A 23 -16.57 4.25 0.09
C TYR A 23 -18.02 3.79 0.34
N ARG A 24 -18.24 2.97 1.38
CA ARG A 24 -19.58 2.49 1.75
C ARG A 24 -20.50 3.61 2.20
N ARG A 25 -20.01 4.60 2.95
CA ARG A 25 -20.81 5.75 3.40
C ARG A 25 -21.22 6.67 2.25
N ASN A 26 -20.36 6.85 1.25
CA ASN A 26 -20.59 7.77 0.13
C ASN A 26 -21.35 7.14 -1.05
N SER A 27 -21.62 5.83 -1.00
CA SER A 27 -22.33 5.11 -2.07
C SER A 27 -23.82 5.48 -2.21
N GLY A 28 -24.38 6.30 -1.31
CA GLY A 28 -25.82 6.60 -1.25
C GLY A 28 -26.27 7.96 -1.79
N GLY A 29 -25.36 8.87 -2.16
CA GLY A 29 -25.73 10.29 -2.31
C GLY A 29 -25.33 10.99 -3.60
N GLU A 30 -24.11 10.78 -4.11
CA GLU A 30 -23.59 11.66 -5.16
C GLU A 30 -22.98 10.87 -6.32
N ARG A 31 -23.39 11.20 -7.55
CA ARG A 31 -22.91 10.60 -8.81
C ARG A 31 -21.41 10.82 -9.05
N GLN A 32 -20.72 11.56 -8.20
CA GLN A 32 -19.28 11.73 -8.19
C GLN A 32 -18.69 10.61 -7.31
N GLY A 33 -18.16 9.55 -7.91
CA GLY A 33 -17.48 8.47 -7.17
C GLY A 33 -16.46 9.05 -6.17
N SER A 34 -16.34 8.45 -4.99
CA SER A 34 -15.52 8.99 -3.89
C SER A 34 -14.02 8.94 -4.26
N GLN A 35 -13.54 9.99 -4.92
CA GLN A 35 -12.13 10.15 -5.34
C GLN A 35 -11.19 10.02 -4.13
N SER A 36 -11.60 10.51 -2.97
CA SER A 36 -10.87 10.35 -1.71
C SER A 36 -10.74 8.88 -1.27
N ALA A 37 -11.77 8.05 -1.45
CA ALA A 37 -11.70 6.62 -1.18
C ALA A 37 -10.72 5.90 -2.12
N VAL A 38 -10.74 6.26 -3.41
CA VAL A 38 -9.79 5.72 -4.39
C VAL A 38 -8.35 6.07 -4.01
N LEU A 39 -8.09 7.34 -3.66
CA LEU A 39 -6.77 7.77 -3.19
C LEU A 39 -6.32 7.03 -1.93
N MET A 40 -7.22 6.79 -0.98
CA MET A 40 -6.92 5.98 0.21
C MET A 40 -6.56 4.53 -0.14
N PHE A 41 -7.26 3.91 -1.11
CA PHE A 41 -6.93 2.56 -1.55
C PHE A 41 -5.57 2.49 -2.24
N VAL A 42 -5.24 3.46 -3.10
CA VAL A 42 -3.93 3.54 -3.75
C VAL A 42 -2.82 3.72 -2.70
N ALA A 43 -3.00 4.65 -1.75
CA ALA A 43 -2.05 4.86 -0.68
C ALA A 43 -1.86 3.59 0.18
N ALA A 44 -2.95 2.92 0.56
CA ALA A 44 -2.91 1.66 1.30
C ALA A 44 -2.13 0.58 0.54
N ALA A 45 -2.40 0.40 -0.76
CA ALA A 45 -1.70 -0.59 -1.59
C ALA A 45 -0.20 -0.32 -1.66
N LEU A 46 0.21 0.94 -1.89
CA LEU A 46 1.61 1.33 -1.93
C LEU A 46 2.32 1.07 -0.61
N LEU A 47 1.70 1.45 0.52
CA LEU A 47 2.27 1.26 1.85
C LEU A 47 2.44 -0.22 2.20
N VAL A 48 1.46 -1.07 1.84
CA VAL A 48 1.56 -2.52 2.06
C VAL A 48 2.68 -3.11 1.20
N VAL A 49 2.75 -2.76 -0.08
CA VAL A 49 3.81 -3.26 -0.98
C VAL A 49 5.20 -2.83 -0.49
N HIS A 50 5.32 -1.57 -0.05
CA HIS A 50 6.57 -1.04 0.50
C HIS A 50 6.97 -1.75 1.80
N GLY A 51 6.05 -1.84 2.78
CA GLY A 51 6.31 -2.48 4.07
C GLY A 51 6.56 -3.99 3.97
N LEU A 52 6.06 -4.66 2.94
CA LEU A 52 6.41 -6.04 2.62
C LEU A 52 7.81 -6.21 2.01
N GLY A 53 8.53 -5.11 1.72
CA GLY A 53 9.86 -5.14 1.14
C GLY A 53 9.88 -5.61 -0.32
N LEU A 54 8.74 -5.49 -1.02
CA LEU A 54 8.64 -5.84 -2.45
C LEU A 54 9.34 -4.81 -3.35
N MET A 55 9.64 -3.62 -2.82
CA MET A 55 10.41 -2.58 -3.51
C MET A 55 11.91 -2.64 -3.19
N SER A 56 12.36 -3.57 -2.35
CA SER A 56 13.78 -3.71 -2.06
C SER A 56 14.52 -4.25 -3.29
N TYR A 57 15.65 -3.63 -3.63
CA TYR A 57 16.52 -4.13 -4.70
C TYR A 57 16.96 -5.56 -4.38
N ARG A 58 16.76 -6.46 -5.34
CA ARG A 58 17.24 -7.84 -5.29
C ARG A 58 18.13 -8.03 -6.51
N PRO A 59 19.46 -8.19 -6.33
CA PRO A 59 20.37 -8.36 -7.44
C PRO A 59 19.99 -9.62 -8.21
N SER A 60 20.08 -9.53 -9.53
CA SER A 60 19.92 -10.67 -10.42
C SER A 60 21.12 -11.62 -10.30
N ALA A 61 20.94 -12.88 -10.72
CA ALA A 61 22.02 -13.88 -10.68
C ALA A 61 23.28 -13.42 -11.43
N ALA A 62 23.11 -12.72 -12.55
CA ALA A 62 24.22 -12.17 -13.33
C ALA A 62 24.99 -11.06 -12.59
N GLU A 63 24.30 -10.20 -11.82
CA GLU A 63 24.95 -9.16 -11.02
C GLU A 63 25.74 -9.74 -9.84
N LEU A 64 25.28 -10.87 -9.27
CA LEU A 64 25.99 -11.58 -8.21
C LEU A 64 27.26 -12.26 -8.74
N GLU A 65 27.23 -12.83 -9.94
CA GLU A 65 28.38 -13.48 -10.59
C GLU A 65 29.47 -12.47 -10.98
N GLN A 66 29.08 -11.24 -11.35
CA GLN A 66 30.01 -10.14 -11.65
C GLN A 66 30.71 -9.54 -10.41
N ALA A 67 30.16 -9.78 -9.21
CA ALA A 67 30.66 -9.23 -7.95
C ALA A 67 31.59 -10.20 -7.18
N GLN A 68 31.84 -11.40 -7.71
CA GLN A 68 32.76 -12.42 -7.17
C GLN A 68 34.12 -12.38 -7.89
#